data_AF-A0A0H0SCL8-F1
#
_entry.id   AF-A0A0H0SCL8-F1
#
_cell.length_a   1.000
_cell.length_b   1.000
_cell.length_c   1.000
_cell.angle_alpha   90.00
_cell.angle_beta   90.00
_cell.angle_gamma   90.00
#
_symmetry.space_group_name_H-M   'P 1'
#
loop_
_entity.id
_entity.type
_entity.pdbx_description
1 polymer ?
#
loop_
_entity_poly.entity_id
_entity_poly.type
_entity_poly.pdbx_seq_one_letter_code
_entity_poly.pdbx_strand_id
1 'polypeptide(L)'
;MEHYLAEQYREGLQAFGQLMPEALRAYNEFTSQCFSSGELSSKHKHLQALAISLYSGNEHCIVYHLEAALNDGVSQKEIAETVAVAGAFGGGTTLSHGVILINDVMEEKQGTIQ
;
A
#
# COMPACT_ATOMS: atom_id res chain seq x y z
N MET A 1 -6.67 -6.99 12.35
CA MET A 1 -7.06 -7.89 11.21
C MET A 1 -6.05 -7.76 10.06
N GLU A 2 -5.02 -6.92 10.23
CA GLU A 2 -4.10 -6.49 9.17
C GLU A 2 -2.77 -7.20 9.16
N HIS A 3 -2.31 -7.64 10.34
CA HIS A 3 -1.23 -8.63 10.42
C HIS A 3 -1.56 -9.80 9.49
N TYR A 4 -2.85 -10.19 9.42
CA TYR A 4 -3.35 -11.18 8.47
C TYR A 4 -3.21 -10.75 7.01
N LEU A 5 -3.63 -9.56 6.57
CA LEU A 5 -3.58 -9.20 5.13
C LEU A 5 -2.15 -9.12 4.57
N ALA A 6 -1.22 -8.51 5.32
CA ALA A 6 0.18 -8.39 4.91
C ALA A 6 0.95 -9.71 5.09
N GLU A 7 0.66 -10.51 6.12
CA GLU A 7 1.21 -11.85 6.31
C GLU A 7 0.69 -12.83 5.26
N GLN A 8 -0.62 -12.88 5.02
CA GLN A 8 -1.23 -13.70 3.97
C GLN A 8 -0.65 -13.41 2.59
N TYR A 9 -0.45 -12.13 2.27
CA TYR A 9 0.16 -11.77 0.99
C TYR A 9 1.59 -12.30 0.90
N ARG A 10 2.41 -12.15 1.95
CA ARG A 10 3.78 -12.67 1.99
C ARG A 10 3.84 -14.19 1.93
N GLU A 11 3.00 -14.88 2.71
CA GLU A 11 2.89 -16.34 2.69
C GLU A 11 2.44 -16.85 1.32
N GLY A 12 1.44 -16.20 0.73
CA GLY A 12 0.95 -16.50 -0.61
C GLY A 12 2.03 -16.33 -1.68
N LEU A 13 2.81 -15.24 -1.61
CA LEU A 13 3.95 -15.05 -2.50
C LEU A 13 5.04 -16.10 -2.29
N GLN A 14 5.31 -16.52 -1.05
CA GLN A 14 6.30 -17.56 -0.77
C GLN A 14 5.87 -18.90 -1.39
N ALA A 15 4.61 -19.30 -1.20
CA ALA A 15 4.05 -20.50 -1.81
C ALA A 15 4.06 -20.42 -3.34
N PHE A 16 3.66 -19.28 -3.90
CA PHE A 16 3.72 -19.03 -5.34
C PHE A 16 5.16 -19.11 -5.87
N GLY A 17 6.14 -18.57 -5.14
CA GLY A 17 7.55 -18.60 -5.50
C GLY A 17 8.16 -20.00 -5.50
N GLN A 18 7.65 -20.93 -4.69
CA GLN A 18 8.06 -22.34 -4.75
C GLN A 18 7.59 -23.03 -6.03
N LEU A 19 6.43 -22.62 -6.56
CA LEU A 19 5.85 -23.19 -7.78
C LEU A 19 6.37 -22.51 -9.05
N MET A 20 6.54 -21.18 -9.02
CA MET A 20 6.87 -20.33 -10.17
C MET A 20 8.01 -19.35 -9.83
N PRO A 21 9.21 -19.84 -9.48
CA PRO A 21 10.31 -19.01 -8.96
C PRO A 21 10.77 -17.94 -9.94
N GLU A 22 10.87 -18.26 -11.24
CA GLU A 22 11.32 -17.31 -12.26
C GLU A 22 10.31 -16.19 -12.49
N ALA A 23 9.01 -16.51 -12.47
CA ALA A 23 7.95 -15.52 -12.62
C ALA A 23 7.92 -14.56 -11.43
N LEU A 24 8.01 -15.09 -10.20
CA LEU A 24 8.07 -14.24 -9.00
C LEU A 24 9.33 -13.36 -9.01
N ARG A 25 10.50 -13.90 -9.39
CA ARG A 25 11.73 -13.12 -9.51
C ARG A 25 11.57 -11.98 -10.51
N ALA A 26 11.07 -12.26 -11.71
CA ALA A 26 10.88 -11.26 -12.75
C ALA A 26 9.89 -10.16 -12.31
N TYR A 27 8.80 -10.55 -11.64
CA TYR A 27 7.84 -9.60 -11.09
C TYR A 27 8.47 -8.70 -10.01
N ASN A 28 9.21 -9.27 -9.07
CA ASN A 28 9.88 -8.50 -8.00
C ASN A 28 10.94 -7.56 -8.57
N GLU A 29 11.71 -8.00 -9.57
CA GLU A 29 12.71 -7.15 -10.23
C GLU A 29 12.06 -5.97 -10.96
N PHE A 30 11.00 -6.23 -11.73
CA PHE A 30 10.25 -5.17 -12.42
C PHE A 30 9.65 -4.17 -11.42
N THR A 31 8.94 -4.65 -10.40
CA THR A 31 8.28 -3.77 -9.42
C THR A 31 9.29 -2.98 -8.59
N SER A 32 10.41 -3.59 -8.18
CA SER A 32 11.50 -2.89 -7.49
C SER A 32 12.08 -1.75 -8.32
N GLN A 33 12.29 -1.96 -9.63
CA GLN A 33 12.73 -0.90 -10.54
C GLN A 33 11.66 0.20 -10.68
N CYS A 34 10.38 -0.17 -10.81
CA CYS A 34 9.28 0.79 -10.91
C CYS A 34 9.19 1.71 -9.69
N PHE A 35 9.38 1.20 -8.47
CA PHE A 35 9.28 1.98 -7.23
C PHE A 35 10.59 2.68 -6.81
N SER A 36 11.72 2.34 -7.42
CA SER A 36 12.99 3.05 -7.18
C SER A 36 12.87 4.55 -7.46
N SER A 37 13.50 5.39 -6.65
CA SER A 37 13.47 6.86 -6.84
C SER A 37 14.09 7.29 -8.17
N GLY A 38 13.46 8.27 -8.83
CA GLY A 38 13.96 8.96 -10.02
C GLY A 38 13.40 10.38 -10.05
N GLU A 39 12.95 10.87 -11.21
CA GLU A 39 12.22 12.16 -11.31
C GLU A 39 11.00 12.23 -10.39
N LEU A 40 10.33 11.08 -10.21
CA LEU A 40 9.40 10.86 -9.12
C LEU A 40 10.13 10.10 -8.01
N SER A 41 10.10 10.65 -6.80
CA SER A 41 10.62 9.96 -5.62
C SER A 41 9.80 8.69 -5.31
N SER A 42 10.43 7.71 -4.66
CA SER A 42 9.77 6.48 -4.19
C SER A 42 8.51 6.79 -3.38
N LYS A 43 8.60 7.75 -2.45
CA LYS A 43 7.47 8.34 -1.72
C LYS A 43 6.29 8.71 -2.62
N HIS A 44 6.51 9.50 -3.68
CA HIS A 44 5.42 9.90 -4.58
C HIS A 44 4.84 8.72 -5.35
N LYS A 45 5.68 7.77 -5.75
CA LYS A 45 5.22 6.56 -6.44
C LYS A 45 4.35 5.68 -5.55
N HIS A 46 4.70 5.54 -4.27
CA HIS A 46 3.87 4.82 -3.30
C HIS A 46 2.55 5.53 -3.00
N LEU A 47 2.53 6.87 -2.92
CA LEU A 47 1.27 7.62 -2.80
C LEU A 47 0.36 7.45 -4.03
N GLN A 48 0.93 7.45 -5.25
CA GLN A 48 0.17 7.17 -6.46
C GLN A 48 -0.40 5.74 -6.46
N ALA A 49 0.42 4.76 -6.08
CA ALA A 49 -0.01 3.38 -6.00
C ALA A 49 -1.07 3.17 -4.90
N LEU A 50 -0.97 3.88 -3.78
CA LEU A 50 -2.00 3.89 -2.73
C LEU A 50 -3.33 4.43 -3.27
N ALA A 51 -3.32 5.57 -3.98
CA ALA A 51 -4.54 6.12 -4.60
C ALA A 51 -5.19 5.14 -5.59
N ILE A 52 -4.40 4.46 -6.42
CA ILE A 52 -4.89 3.43 -7.35
C ILE A 52 -5.47 2.24 -6.59
N SER A 53 -4.80 1.81 -5.52
CA SER A 53 -5.24 0.68 -4.69
C SER A 53 -6.57 0.97 -4.02
N LEU A 54 -6.73 2.17 -3.46
CA LEU A 54 -7.99 2.69 -2.89
C LEU A 54 -9.11 2.70 -3.92
N TYR A 55 -8.85 3.24 -5.11
CA TYR A 55 -9.84 3.27 -6.19
C TYR A 55 -10.26 1.85 -6.63
N SER A 56 -9.30 0.93 -6.74
CA SER A 56 -9.56 -0.45 -7.13
C SER A 56 -10.19 -1.32 -6.02
N GLY A 57 -10.22 -0.84 -4.77
CA GLY A 57 -10.68 -1.63 -3.61
C GLY A 57 -9.76 -2.79 -3.26
N ASN A 58 -8.48 -2.76 -3.65
CA ASN A 58 -7.53 -3.84 -3.38
C ASN A 58 -6.87 -3.67 -2.00
N GLU A 59 -7.43 -4.33 -1.00
CA GLU A 59 -7.01 -4.21 0.41
C GLU A 59 -5.54 -4.59 0.64
N HIS A 60 -5.04 -5.66 0.00
CA HIS A 60 -3.63 -6.05 0.12
C HIS A 60 -2.69 -4.97 -0.42
N CYS A 61 -3.02 -4.36 -1.57
CA CYS A 61 -2.22 -3.28 -2.14
C CYS A 61 -2.36 -1.97 -1.35
N ILE A 62 -3.52 -1.69 -0.76
CA ILE A 62 -3.71 -0.54 0.14
C ILE A 62 -2.75 -0.65 1.31
N VAL A 63 -2.75 -1.79 2.02
CA VAL A 63 -1.87 -2.02 3.17
C VAL A 63 -0.40 -1.94 2.73
N TYR A 64 0.00 -2.69 1.69
CA TYR A 64 1.39 -2.72 1.23
C TYR A 64 1.93 -1.32 0.86
N HIS A 65 1.17 -0.53 0.08
CA HIS A 65 1.62 0.79 -0.33
C HIS A 65 1.52 1.85 0.76
N LEU A 66 0.60 1.70 1.71
CA LEU A 66 0.57 2.52 2.93
C LEU A 66 1.82 2.27 3.79
N GLU A 67 2.20 1.01 4.02
CA GLU A 67 3.41 0.68 4.79
C GLU A 67 4.68 1.18 4.11
N ALA A 68 4.80 0.97 2.79
CA ALA A 68 5.94 1.46 2.02
C ALA A 68 6.03 2.99 2.03
N ALA A 69 4.90 3.70 1.90
CA ALA A 69 4.83 5.15 2.01
C ALA A 69 5.30 5.65 3.38
N LEU A 70 4.83 5.02 4.47
CA LEU A 70 5.24 5.37 5.84
C LEU A 70 6.75 5.15 6.05
N ASN A 71 7.30 4.03 5.56
CA ASN A 71 8.73 3.75 5.62
C ASN A 71 9.57 4.78 4.85
N ASP A 72 9.01 5.35 3.78
CA ASP A 72 9.59 6.45 3.01
C ASP A 72 9.38 7.85 3.64
N GLY A 73 8.87 7.93 4.87
CA GLY A 73 8.69 9.18 5.60
C GLY A 73 7.50 10.02 5.11
N VAL A 74 6.51 9.40 4.48
CA VAL A 74 5.23 10.07 4.17
C VAL A 74 4.51 10.43 5.47
N SER A 75 4.06 11.67 5.57
CA SER A 75 3.30 12.14 6.73
C SER A 75 1.85 11.65 6.68
N GLN A 76 1.20 11.58 7.85
CA GLN A 76 -0.23 11.25 7.94
C GLN A 76 -1.10 12.21 7.12
N LYS A 77 -0.70 13.48 7.03
CA LYS A 77 -1.41 14.49 6.23
C LYS A 77 -1.32 14.20 4.74
N GLU A 78 -0.17 13.78 4.23
CA GLU A 78 -0.02 13.39 2.82
C GLU A 78 -0.84 12.13 2.48
N ILE A 79 -0.94 11.18 3.40
CA ILE A 79 -1.84 10.02 3.27
C ILE A 79 -3.30 10.49 3.21
N ALA A 80 -3.71 11.37 4.13
CA ALA A 80 -5.07 11.91 4.17
C ALA A 80 -5.43 12.68 2.87
N GLU A 81 -4.51 13.49 2.35
CA GLU A 81 -4.69 14.16 1.05
C GLU A 81 -4.82 13.15 -0.10
N THR A 82 -4.05 12.06 -0.07
CA THR A 82 -4.14 10.97 -1.06
C THR A 82 -5.50 10.27 -1.03
N VAL A 83 -6.03 9.99 0.18
CA VAL A 83 -7.37 9.43 0.37
C VAL A 83 -8.44 10.38 -0.13
N ALA A 84 -8.32 11.67 0.16
CA ALA A 84 -9.26 12.68 -0.29
C ALA A 84 -9.29 12.77 -1.82
N VAL A 85 -8.13 12.74 -2.49
CA VAL A 85 -8.04 12.71 -3.96
C VAL A 85 -8.65 11.44 -4.53
N ALA A 86 -8.35 10.27 -3.95
CA ALA A 86 -8.93 8.99 -4.38
C ALA A 86 -10.45 8.98 -4.20
N GLY A 87 -10.97 9.51 -3.09
CA GLY A 87 -12.40 9.65 -2.82
C GLY A 87 -13.09 10.67 -3.71
N ALA A 88 -12.43 11.80 -4.04
CA ALA A 88 -12.96 12.79 -4.98
C ALA A 88 -13.15 12.19 -6.38
N PHE A 89 -12.27 11.27 -6.80
CA PHE A 89 -12.37 10.59 -8.08
C PHE A 89 -13.31 9.36 -8.04
N GLY A 90 -13.17 8.50 -7.03
CA GLY A 90 -13.87 7.22 -6.89
C GLY A 90 -15.23 7.28 -6.17
N GLY A 91 -15.58 8.44 -5.60
CA GLY A 91 -16.84 8.65 -4.89
C GLY A 91 -16.86 8.08 -3.47
N GLY A 92 -18.06 8.04 -2.89
CA GLY A 92 -18.27 7.73 -1.47
C GLY A 92 -17.74 6.35 -1.05
N THR A 93 -17.83 5.34 -1.91
CA THR A 93 -17.35 3.98 -1.61
C THR A 93 -15.84 3.93 -1.45
N THR A 94 -15.09 4.55 -2.38
CA THR A 94 -13.62 4.65 -2.28
C THR A 94 -13.21 5.41 -1.03
N LEU A 95 -13.91 6.51 -0.71
CA LEU A 95 -13.63 7.29 0.48
C LEU A 95 -13.90 6.50 1.77
N SER A 96 -15.07 5.87 1.89
CA SER A 96 -15.46 5.15 3.10
C SER A 96 -14.56 3.94 3.35
N HIS A 97 -14.26 3.17 2.30
CA HIS A 97 -13.38 2.01 2.41
C HIS A 97 -11.96 2.43 2.77
N GLY A 98 -11.46 3.48 2.11
CA GLY A 98 -10.14 4.04 2.39
C GLY A 98 -9.99 4.54 3.81
N VAL A 99 -10.96 5.30 4.32
CA VAL A 99 -10.92 5.85 5.69
C VAL A 99 -10.92 4.73 6.74
N ILE A 100 -11.76 3.71 6.57
CA ILE A 100 -11.83 2.59 7.53
C ILE A 100 -10.48 1.85 7.55
N LEU A 101 -10.04 1.34 6.40
CA LEU A 101 -8.85 0.49 6.33
C LEU A 101 -7.57 1.27 6.68
N ILE A 102 -7.43 2.52 6.25
CA ILE A 102 -6.23 3.29 6.58
C ILE A 102 -6.18 3.65 8.07
N ASN A 103 -7.32 4.00 8.68
CA ASN A 103 -7.32 4.28 10.12
C ASN A 103 -6.98 3.04 10.93
N ASP A 104 -7.52 1.88 10.56
CA ASP A 104 -7.18 0.60 11.20
C ASP A 104 -5.64 0.37 11.16
N VAL A 105 -5.00 0.56 9.98
CA VAL A 105 -3.54 0.38 9.82
C VAL A 105 -2.75 1.37 10.68
N MET A 106 -3.22 2.62 10.71
CA MET A 106 -2.54 3.70 11.41
C MET A 106 -2.68 3.58 12.94
N GLU A 107 -3.80 3.06 13.44
CA GLU A 107 -4.02 2.76 14.86
C GLU A 107 -3.19 1.57 15.34
N GLU A 108 -3.12 0.47 14.55
CA GLU A 108 -2.30 -0.69 14.88
C GLU A 108 -0.79 -0.34 14.88
N LYS A 109 -0.34 0.57 14.00
CA LYS A 109 1.05 1.09 14.01
C LYS A 109 1.36 2.05 15.17
N GLN A 110 0.35 2.59 15.86
CA GLN A 110 0.52 3.29 17.14
C GLN A 110 0.61 2.32 18.33
N GLY A 111 1.29 1.18 18.12
CA GLY A 111 1.86 0.34 19.17
C GLY A 111 3.02 1.05 19.88
N THR A 112 2.66 2.01 20.73
CA THR A 112 3.46 2.85 21.65
C THR A 112 4.18 4.07 21.04
N ILE A 113 3.55 5.24 21.21
CA ILE A 113 4.26 6.37 21.83
C ILE A 113 3.58 6.58 23.19
N GLN A 114 4.34 6.29 24.23
CA GLN A 114 4.15 6.94 25.52
C GLN A 114 4.72 8.36 25.40
#